data_AF-A0A0C9NEU4-F1
#
_entry.id   AF-A0A0C9NEU4-F1
#
_cell.length_a   1.000
_cell.length_b   1.000
_cell.length_c   1.000
_cell.angle_alpha   90.00
_cell.angle_beta   90.00
_cell.angle_gamma   90.00
#
_symmetry.space_group_name_H-M   'P 1'
#
loop_
_entity.id
_entity.type
_entity.pdbx_description
1 polymer ?
#
loop_
_entity_poly.entity_id
_entity_poly.type
_entity_poly.pdbx_seq_one_letter_code
_entity_poly.pdbx_strand_id
1 'polypeptide(L)'
;MPSDARFCLEMLAAQLRIVKEQILENDRRILASARETELGRRLMEIPGVGPLLASAIVATVPDPAIFRSGRNLAAWIGLVPRQNSSGG
;
A
#
# COMPACT_ATOMS: atom_id res chain seq x y z
N MET A 1 -0.02 27.21 -28.72
CA MET A 1 1.02 26.35 -28.12
C MET A 1 2.11 26.13 -29.16
N PRO A 2 3.38 26.44 -28.86
CA PRO A 2 4.51 26.10 -29.74
C PRO A 2 4.55 24.59 -30.03
N SER A 3 5.03 24.20 -31.22
CA SER A 3 5.13 22.80 -31.66
C SER A 3 5.94 21.95 -30.67
N ASP A 4 7.04 22.52 -30.17
CA ASP A 4 7.99 21.80 -29.31
C ASP A 4 7.37 21.53 -27.93
N ALA A 5 6.62 22.50 -27.40
CA ALA A 5 5.87 22.32 -26.16
C ALA A 5 4.80 21.23 -26.29
N ARG A 6 4.10 21.18 -27.45
CA ARG A 6 3.12 20.12 -27.73
C ARG A 6 3.79 18.75 -27.77
N PHE A 7 4.93 18.64 -28.46
CA PHE A 7 5.69 17.40 -28.55
C PHE A 7 6.17 16.91 -27.17
N CYS A 8 6.73 17.80 -26.33
CA CYS A 8 7.11 17.43 -24.97
C CYS A 8 5.93 16.94 -24.13
N LEU A 9 4.76 17.59 -24.24
CA LEU A 9 3.55 17.16 -23.53
C LEU A 9 3.05 15.80 -24.01
N GLU A 10 3.11 15.52 -25.32
CA GLU A 10 2.76 14.21 -25.88
C GLU A 10 3.68 13.10 -25.37
N MET A 11 5.00 13.37 -25.28
CA MET A 11 5.96 12.44 -24.69
C MET A 11 5.66 12.15 -23.21
N LEU A 12 5.42 13.19 -22.41
CA LEU A 12 5.08 13.02 -20.99
C LEU A 12 3.76 12.27 -20.80
N ALA A 13 2.75 12.57 -21.62
CA ALA A 13 1.49 11.83 -21.61
C ALA A 13 1.67 10.36 -21.96
N ALA A 14 2.57 10.05 -22.91
CA ALA A 14 2.91 8.68 -23.24
C ALA A 14 3.62 7.94 -22.10
N GLN A 15 4.58 8.60 -21.43
CA GLN A 15 5.25 8.04 -20.26
C GLN A 15 4.28 7.79 -19.09
N LEU A 16 3.38 8.75 -18.83
CA LEU A 16 2.38 8.62 -17.77
C LEU A 16 1.49 7.40 -17.99
N ARG A 17 1.07 7.14 -19.24
CA ARG A 17 0.26 5.97 -19.59
C ARG A 17 1.00 4.67 -19.30
N ILE A 18 2.27 4.58 -19.69
CA ILE A 18 3.11 3.39 -19.45
C ILE A 18 3.24 3.13 -17.95
N VAL A 19 3.59 4.16 -17.17
CA VAL A 19 3.71 4.02 -15.71
C VAL A 19 2.38 3.60 -15.08
N LYS A 20 1.26 4.17 -15.55
CA LYS A 20 -0.07 3.77 -15.08
C LYS A 20 -0.38 2.30 -15.36
N GLU A 21 -0.05 1.81 -16.55
CA GLU A 21 -0.23 0.39 -16.90
C GLU A 21 0.62 -0.52 -16.02
N GLN A 22 1.88 -0.14 -15.77
CA GLN A 22 2.78 -0.87 -14.87
C GLN A 22 2.28 -0.88 -13.42
N ILE A 23 1.73 0.22 -12.92
CA ILE A 23 1.10 0.28 -11.58
C ILE A 23 -0.05 -0.72 -11.51
N LEU A 24 -0.97 -0.69 -12.48
CA LEU A 24 -2.12 -1.60 -12.50
C LEU A 24 -1.70 -3.07 -12.57
N GLU A 25 -0.63 -3.38 -13.30
CA GLU A 25 -0.12 -4.75 -13.34
C GLU A 25 0.49 -5.17 -12.00
N ASN A 26 1.25 -4.30 -11.35
CA ASN A 26 1.78 -4.58 -10.02
C ASN A 26 0.66 -4.73 -8.97
N ASP A 27 -0.41 -3.94 -9.05
CA ASP A 27 -1.58 -4.06 -8.18
C ASP A 27 -2.22 -5.45 -8.31
N ARG A 28 -2.36 -5.99 -9.53
CA ARG A 28 -2.87 -7.34 -9.77
C ARG A 28 -1.97 -8.40 -9.13
N ARG A 29 -0.65 -8.26 -9.29
CA ARG A 29 0.33 -9.20 -8.72
C ARG A 29 0.30 -9.19 -7.20
N ILE A 30 0.20 -8.01 -6.59
CA ILE A 30 0.07 -7.84 -5.14
C ILE A 30 -1.21 -8.50 -4.65
N LEU A 31 -2.34 -8.27 -5.31
CA LEU A 31 -3.61 -8.91 -4.97
C LEU A 31 -3.55 -10.45 -5.05
N ALA A 32 -2.95 -10.98 -6.11
CA ALA A 32 -2.79 -12.43 -6.27
C ALA A 32 -1.94 -13.02 -5.13
N SER A 33 -0.76 -12.44 -4.89
CA SER A 33 0.13 -12.88 -3.81
C SER A 33 -0.52 -12.80 -2.41
N ALA A 34 -1.25 -11.71 -2.13
CA ALA A 34 -1.99 -11.56 -0.87
C ALA A 34 -3.04 -12.67 -0.68
N ARG A 35 -3.71 -13.11 -1.76
CA ARG A 35 -4.73 -14.16 -1.73
C ARG A 35 -4.17 -15.58 -1.64
N GLU A 36 -2.95 -15.82 -2.11
CA GLU A 36 -2.33 -17.14 -2.05
C GLU A 36 -2.06 -17.58 -0.60
N THR A 37 -1.69 -16.63 0.27
CA THR A 37 -1.38 -16.92 1.68
C THR A 37 -2.60 -16.87 2.59
N GLU A 38 -2.66 -17.78 3.56
CA GLU A 38 -3.70 -17.75 4.60
C GLU A 38 -3.61 -16.48 5.45
N LEU A 39 -2.39 -16.06 5.80
CA LEU A 39 -2.16 -14.84 6.58
C LEU A 39 -2.61 -13.59 5.83
N GLY A 40 -2.30 -13.48 4.54
CA GLY A 40 -2.76 -12.37 3.70
C GLY A 40 -4.28 -12.31 3.57
N ARG A 41 -4.95 -13.46 3.40
CA ARG A 41 -6.42 -13.54 3.39
C ARG A 41 -7.03 -13.05 4.71
N ARG A 42 -6.54 -13.51 5.86
CA ARG A 42 -7.02 -13.07 7.18
C ARG A 42 -6.79 -11.58 7.43
N LEU A 43 -5.64 -11.05 7.02
CA LEU A 43 -5.35 -9.63 7.18
C LEU A 43 -6.32 -8.76 6.36
N MET A 44 -6.70 -9.19 5.15
CA MET A 44 -7.65 -8.47 4.31
C MET A 44 -9.11 -8.49 4.83
N GLU A 45 -9.44 -9.33 5.82
CA GLU A 45 -10.75 -9.29 6.49
C GLU A 45 -10.88 -8.12 7.48
N ILE A 46 -9.75 -7.50 7.86
CA ILE A 46 -9.74 -6.35 8.77
C ILE A 46 -10.24 -5.11 8.01
N PRO A 47 -11.27 -4.39 8.52
CA PRO A 47 -11.74 -3.16 7.89
C PRO A 47 -10.62 -2.15 7.68
N GLY A 48 -10.45 -1.68 6.44
CA GLY A 48 -9.39 -0.74 6.05
C GLY A 48 -8.06 -1.40 5.65
N VAL A 49 -7.93 -2.72 5.73
CA VAL A 49 -6.73 -3.46 5.29
C VAL A 49 -6.97 -4.05 3.90
N GLY A 50 -6.40 -3.39 2.88
CA GLY A 50 -6.40 -3.88 1.50
C GLY A 50 -5.23 -4.84 1.19
N PRO A 51 -5.18 -5.40 -0.03
CA PRO A 51 -4.13 -6.33 -0.46
C PRO A 51 -2.72 -5.75 -0.33
N LEU A 52 -2.53 -4.47 -0.66
CA LEU A 52 -1.24 -3.80 -0.51
C LEU A 52 -0.76 -3.78 0.95
N LEU A 53 -1.64 -3.40 1.88
CA LEU A 53 -1.30 -3.34 3.29
C LEU A 53 -1.10 -4.74 3.89
N ALA A 54 -1.95 -5.71 3.51
CA ALA A 54 -1.79 -7.10 3.89
C ALA A 54 -0.44 -7.67 3.42
N SER A 55 -0.10 -7.51 2.14
CA SER A 55 1.19 -7.93 1.59
C SER A 55 2.37 -7.22 2.25
N ALA A 56 2.26 -5.92 2.54
CA ALA A 56 3.28 -5.17 3.24
C ALA A 56 3.50 -5.74 4.65
N ILE A 57 2.44 -6.01 5.41
CA ILE A 57 2.55 -6.61 6.76
C ILE A 57 3.22 -7.98 6.69
N VAL A 58 2.80 -8.85 5.77
CA VAL A 58 3.39 -10.18 5.59
C VAL A 58 4.88 -10.08 5.23
N ALA A 59 5.26 -9.13 4.37
CA ALA A 59 6.64 -8.94 3.93
C ALA A 59 7.54 -8.26 4.97
N THR A 60 6.98 -7.40 5.83
CA THR A 60 7.76 -6.52 6.72
C THR A 60 7.69 -6.89 8.19
N VAL A 61 6.81 -7.82 8.59
CA VAL A 61 6.69 -8.34 9.95
C VAL A 61 7.07 -9.83 9.96
N PRO A 62 8.38 -10.17 10.07
CA PRO A 62 8.83 -11.56 10.12
C PRO A 62 8.38 -12.29 11.39
N ASP A 63 8.28 -11.55 12.51
CA ASP A 63 7.85 -12.06 13.81
C ASP A 63 6.85 -11.09 14.46
N PRO A 64 5.55 -11.41 14.48
CA PRO A 64 4.53 -10.59 15.16
C PRO A 64 4.72 -10.50 16.67
N ALA A 65 5.48 -11.41 17.30
CA ALA A 65 5.69 -11.45 18.75
C ALA A 65 6.52 -10.26 19.27
N ILE A 66 7.21 -9.53 18.38
CA ILE A 66 7.93 -8.29 18.74
C ILE A 66 6.98 -7.19 19.26
N PHE A 67 5.69 -7.27 18.91
CA PHE A 67 4.68 -6.32 19.36
C PHE A 67 4.04 -6.77 20.66
N ARG A 68 4.17 -5.95 21.72
CA ARG A 68 3.56 -6.23 23.04
C ARG A 68 2.03 -6.37 23.01
N SER A 69 1.37 -5.81 21.99
CA SER A 69 -0.07 -5.95 21.77
C SER A 69 -0.44 -5.64 20.32
N GLY A 70 -1.61 -6.08 19.88
CA GLY A 70 -2.16 -5.72 18.57
C GLY A 70 -2.34 -4.21 18.37
N ARG A 71 -2.54 -3.44 19.45
CA ARG A 71 -2.59 -1.97 19.39
C ARG A 71 -1.24 -1.37 19.01
N ASN A 72 -0.13 -1.95 19.46
CA ASN A 72 1.21 -1.48 19.11
C ASN A 72 1.51 -1.76 17.63
N LEU A 73 1.09 -2.92 17.12
CA LEU A 73 1.14 -3.22 15.69
C LEU A 73 0.30 -2.21 14.90
N ALA A 74 -0.96 -2.01 15.29
CA ALA A 74 -1.87 -1.07 14.61
C ALA A 74 -1.34 0.36 14.57
N ALA A 75 -0.68 0.82 15.64
CA ALA A 75 -0.01 2.12 15.66
C ALA A 75 1.19 2.18 14.71
N TRP A 76 1.99 1.10 14.65
CA TRP A 76 3.14 1.00 13.75
C TRP A 76 2.73 1.03 12.26
N ILE A 77 1.64 0.37 11.89
CA ILE A 77 1.09 0.38 10.52
C ILE A 77 0.18 1.58 10.22
N GLY A 78 0.05 2.54 11.14
CA GLY A 78 -0.72 3.77 10.92
C GLY A 78 -2.26 3.63 10.96
N LEU A 79 -2.79 2.53 11.51
CA LEU A 79 -4.23 2.32 11.69
C LEU A 79 -4.79 2.96 12.97
N VAL A 80 -3.93 3.43 13.88
CA VAL A 80 -4.35 4.15 15.09
C VAL A 80 -4.35 5.66 14.81
N PRO A 81 -5.48 6.36 14.96
CA PRO A 81 -5.53 7.82 14.87
C PRO A 81 -4.53 8.43 15.87
N ARG A 82 -3.78 9.45 15.42
CA ARG A 82 -2.84 10.16 16.29
C ARG A 82 -3.58 10.73 17.50
N GLN A 83 -3.30 10.21 18.69
CA GLN A 83 -3.69 10.82 19.96
C GLN A 83 -2.78 12.03 20.20
N ASN A 84 -3.22 13.22 19.81
CA ASN A 84 -2.62 14.46 20.30
C ASN A 84 -3.15 14.69 21.73
N SER A 85 -2.58 14.01 22.72
CA SER A 85 -2.83 14.34 24.12
C SER A 85 -2.06 15.63 24.44
N SER A 86 -2.73 16.77 24.34
CA SER A 86 -2.29 18.02 24.98
C SER A 86 -2.82 18.14 26.41
N GLY A 87 -3.21 17.02 27.04
CA GLY A 87 -3.91 17.05 28.32
C GLY A 87 -2.95 17.05 29.51
N GLY A 88 -2.83 18.21 30.16
CA GLY A 88 -2.42 18.35 31.57
C GLY A 88 -1.02 18.86 31.80
#